data_AF-A0A956TZQ3-F1
#
_entry.id   AF-A0A956TZQ3-F1
#
_cell.length_a   1.000
_cell.length_b   1.000
_cell.length_c   1.000
_cell.angle_alpha   90.00
_cell.angle_beta   90.00
_cell.angle_gamma   90.00
#
_symmetry.space_group_name_H-M   'P 1'
#
loop_
_entity.id
_entity.type
_entity.pdbx_description
1 polymer ?
#
loop_
_entity_poly.entity_id
_entity_poly.type
_entity_poly.pdbx_seq_one_letter_code
_entity_poly.pdbx_strand_id
1 'polypeptide(L)'
;MRRLFGFKNNFYVFILKGGLLVLAVMIFTLFAADGARAVGFIVDSTVDAVDDNPGDGFCDDGSGSCTLRAAVMESNALPGEDEILLSDDVYILTIPGTDNFAADGDLDIRDDL
;
A
#
# COMPACT_ATOMS: atom_id res chain seq x y z
N MET A 1 -51.15 -10.31 38.23
CA MET A 1 -50.52 -10.90 37.02
C MET A 1 -49.60 -9.89 36.32
N ARG A 2 -48.51 -9.39 36.94
CA ARG A 2 -47.64 -8.34 36.35
C ARG A 2 -46.13 -8.54 36.61
N ARG A 3 -45.61 -9.77 36.64
CA ARG A 3 -44.16 -10.02 36.87
C ARG A 3 -43.44 -10.84 35.79
N LEU A 4 -44.10 -11.25 34.71
CA LEU A 4 -43.49 -12.09 33.66
C LEU A 4 -43.01 -11.33 32.41
N PHE A 5 -43.32 -10.04 32.25
CA PHE A 5 -42.91 -9.24 31.08
C PHE A 5 -41.53 -8.56 31.20
N GLY A 6 -41.03 -8.32 32.42
CA GLY A 6 -39.75 -7.61 32.62
C GLY A 6 -38.49 -8.45 32.37
N PHE A 7 -38.56 -9.78 32.54
CA PHE A 7 -37.41 -10.66 32.41
C PHE A 7 -37.01 -10.91 30.94
N LYS A 8 -38.01 -11.00 30.04
CA LYS A 8 -37.76 -11.17 28.59
C LYS A 8 -37.12 -9.93 27.97
N ASN A 9 -37.59 -8.71 28.32
CA ASN A 9 -37.02 -7.46 27.77
C ASN A 9 -35.56 -7.22 28.16
N ASN A 10 -35.17 -7.53 29.41
CA ASN A 10 -33.76 -7.39 29.81
C ASN A 10 -32.87 -8.43 29.11
N PHE A 11 -33.37 -9.65 28.88
CA PHE A 11 -32.62 -10.67 28.15
C PHE A 11 -32.41 -10.27 26.68
N TYR A 12 -33.42 -9.71 26.01
CA TYR A 12 -33.27 -9.17 24.65
C TYR A 12 -32.33 -7.96 24.59
N VAL A 13 -32.37 -7.05 25.58
CA VAL A 13 -31.44 -5.90 25.65
C VAL A 13 -29.99 -6.37 25.88
N PHE A 14 -29.76 -7.41 26.68
CA PHE A 14 -28.43 -8.01 26.86
C PHE A 14 -27.92 -8.69 25.58
N ILE A 15 -28.78 -9.43 24.86
CA ILE A 15 -28.42 -10.07 23.58
C ILE A 15 -28.17 -9.02 22.48
N LEU A 16 -28.99 -7.97 22.40
CA LEU A 16 -28.84 -6.89 21.41
C LEU A 16 -27.60 -6.03 21.66
N LYS A 17 -27.30 -5.68 22.92
CA LYS A 17 -26.08 -4.93 23.28
C LYS A 17 -24.81 -5.77 23.15
N GLY A 18 -24.88 -7.06 23.50
CA GLY A 18 -23.77 -8.00 23.30
C GLY A 18 -23.49 -8.25 21.82
N GLY A 19 -24.54 -8.41 21.00
CA GLY A 19 -24.42 -8.54 19.55
C GLY A 19 -23.84 -7.30 18.88
N LEU A 20 -24.26 -6.10 19.29
CA LEU A 20 -23.71 -4.83 18.78
C LEU A 20 -22.22 -4.67 19.13
N LEU A 21 -21.81 -5.09 20.33
CA LEU A 21 -20.43 -5.01 20.80
C LEU A 21 -19.52 -6.03 20.09
N VAL A 22 -20.03 -7.24 19.83
CA VAL A 22 -19.34 -8.25 19.00
C VAL A 22 -19.20 -7.77 17.56
N LEU A 23 -20.25 -7.16 16.99
CA LEU A 23 -20.21 -6.60 15.63
C LEU A 23 -19.19 -5.45 15.53
N ALA A 24 -19.13 -4.58 16.55
CA ALA A 24 -18.17 -3.48 16.61
C ALA A 24 -16.72 -3.97 16.72
N VAL A 25 -16.44 -5.02 17.49
CA VAL A 25 -15.10 -5.65 17.56
C VAL A 25 -14.72 -6.31 16.22
N MET A 26 -15.65 -6.99 15.55
CA MET A 26 -15.42 -7.60 14.24
C MET A 26 -15.13 -6.55 13.15
N ILE A 27 -15.84 -5.41 13.19
CA ILE A 27 -15.56 -4.26 12.32
C ILE A 27 -14.17 -3.67 12.64
N PHE A 28 -13.80 -3.55 13.92
CA PHE A 28 -12.50 -3.05 14.33
C PHE A 28 -11.32 -3.95 13.88
N THR A 29 -11.51 -5.28 13.86
CA THR A 29 -10.50 -6.22 13.32
C THR A 29 -10.39 -6.19 11.79
N LEU A 30 -11.41 -5.71 11.07
CA LEU A 30 -11.33 -5.47 9.62
C LEU A 30 -10.50 -4.23 9.26
N PHE A 31 -10.19 -3.38 10.24
CA PHE A 31 -9.25 -2.26 10.12
C PHE A 31 -7.89 -2.57 10.76
N ALA A 32 -7.52 -3.85 10.89
CA ALA A 32 -6.14 -4.19 11.19
C ALA A 32 -5.28 -3.63 10.06
N ALA A 33 -4.43 -2.65 10.38
CA ALA A 33 -3.45 -2.10 9.46
C ALA A 33 -2.65 -3.27 8.86
N ASP A 34 -2.64 -3.34 7.53
CA ASP A 34 -1.64 -4.16 6.83
C ASP A 34 -0.29 -3.70 7.35
N GLY A 35 0.44 -4.61 8.01
CA GLY A 35 1.75 -4.28 8.54
C GLY A 35 2.63 -3.91 7.36
N ALA A 36 3.25 -2.73 7.39
CA ALA A 36 4.20 -2.27 6.39
C ALA A 36 5.16 -3.43 6.08
N ARG A 37 5.03 -3.97 4.86
CA ARG A 37 5.95 -4.97 4.37
C ARG A 37 7.06 -4.19 3.71
N ALA A 38 8.29 -4.35 4.19
CA ALA A 38 9.41 -3.83 3.44
C ALA A 38 9.44 -4.50 2.07
N VAL A 39 9.22 -3.73 1.00
CA VAL A 39 9.29 -4.20 -0.39
C VAL A 39 10.65 -3.82 -0.96
N GLY A 40 11.34 -4.83 -1.49
CA GLY A 40 12.64 -4.64 -2.13
C GLY A 40 12.51 -4.70 -3.64
N PHE A 41 12.89 -3.62 -4.34
CA PHE A 41 12.95 -3.55 -5.80
C PHE A 41 14.40 -3.71 -6.27
N ILE A 42 14.67 -4.76 -7.05
CA ILE A 42 15.99 -5.02 -7.62
C ILE A 42 15.99 -4.49 -9.04
N VAL A 43 16.72 -3.40 -9.28
CA VAL A 43 16.84 -2.79 -10.60
C VAL A 43 17.76 -3.64 -11.47
N ASP A 44 17.24 -4.14 -12.59
CA ASP A 44 17.94 -5.02 -13.52
C ASP A 44 18.16 -4.40 -14.92
N SER A 45 17.64 -3.19 -15.14
CA SER A 45 17.77 -2.45 -16.39
C SER A 45 18.23 -1.01 -16.17
N THR A 46 19.18 -0.56 -17.01
CA THR A 46 19.65 0.83 -17.03
C THR A 46 18.82 1.73 -17.97
N VAL A 47 17.79 1.18 -18.62
CA VAL A 47 16.88 1.95 -19.47
C VAL A 47 16.10 2.92 -18.59
N ASP A 48 15.84 4.12 -19.12
CA ASP A 48 14.96 5.08 -18.46
C ASP A 48 13.53 4.93 -19.01
N ALA A 49 12.72 4.13 -18.31
CA ALA A 49 11.33 3.88 -18.64
C ALA A 49 10.47 3.87 -17.37
N VAL A 50 9.23 4.32 -17.48
CA VAL A 50 8.25 4.36 -16.39
C VAL A 50 7.78 2.97 -16.02
N ASP A 51 7.28 2.81 -14.79
CA ASP A 51 6.50 1.63 -14.42
C ASP A 51 5.16 1.62 -15.20
N ASP A 52 4.74 0.45 -15.69
CA ASP A 52 3.48 0.28 -16.42
C ASP A 52 2.27 0.38 -15.49
N ASN A 53 2.36 -0.12 -14.25
CA ASN A 53 1.26 -0.20 -13.28
C ASN A 53 1.69 0.16 -11.84
N PRO A 54 1.99 1.44 -11.53
CA PRO A 54 2.40 1.85 -10.19
C PRO A 54 1.44 1.44 -9.05
N GLY A 55 1.99 0.84 -8.01
CA GLY A 55 1.32 0.41 -6.79
C GLY A 55 0.71 -1.00 -6.85
N ASP A 56 1.08 -1.81 -7.85
CA ASP A 56 0.65 -3.20 -7.97
C ASP A 56 1.56 -4.21 -7.24
N GLY A 57 2.67 -3.73 -6.68
CA GLY A 57 3.69 -4.48 -5.97
C GLY A 57 4.82 -5.00 -6.86
N PHE A 58 4.83 -4.66 -8.15
CA PHE A 58 5.82 -5.14 -9.12
C PHE A 58 6.49 -3.96 -9.84
N CYS A 59 7.81 -3.88 -9.74
CA CYS A 59 8.59 -2.97 -10.58
C CYS A 59 8.70 -3.56 -12.00
N ASP A 60 7.91 -3.04 -12.94
CA ASP A 60 7.88 -3.50 -14.34
C ASP A 60 7.62 -2.33 -15.30
N ASP A 61 8.56 -2.11 -16.24
CA ASP A 61 8.41 -1.11 -17.30
C ASP A 61 7.45 -1.50 -18.44
N GLY A 62 6.72 -2.60 -18.26
CA GLY A 62 5.81 -3.21 -19.25
C GLY A 62 6.52 -4.15 -20.22
N SER A 63 7.85 -4.26 -20.14
CA SER A 63 8.66 -5.23 -20.89
C SER A 63 9.14 -6.41 -20.04
N GLY A 64 8.82 -6.41 -18.74
CA GLY A 64 9.31 -7.36 -17.74
C GLY A 64 10.64 -6.93 -17.10
N SER A 65 11.06 -5.68 -17.26
CA SER A 65 12.31 -5.16 -16.71
C SER A 65 12.02 -4.17 -15.59
N CYS A 66 12.81 -4.21 -14.52
CA CYS A 66 12.76 -3.23 -13.44
C CYS A 66 13.82 -2.15 -13.68
N THR A 67 13.38 -0.98 -14.14
CA THR A 67 14.24 0.20 -14.30
C THR A 67 14.34 0.98 -12.98
N LEU A 68 15.34 1.85 -12.86
CA LEU A 68 15.45 2.75 -11.71
C LEU A 68 14.19 3.64 -11.56
N ARG A 69 13.66 4.16 -12.67
CA ARG A 69 12.45 4.99 -12.64
C ARG A 69 11.22 4.19 -12.23
N ALA A 70 11.07 2.97 -12.77
CA ALA A 70 9.98 2.09 -12.38
C ALA A 70 10.04 1.75 -10.88
N ALA A 71 11.22 1.41 -10.35
CA ALA A 71 11.41 1.13 -8.93
C ALA A 71 11.03 2.31 -8.03
N VAL A 72 11.41 3.53 -8.42
CA VAL A 72 11.03 4.75 -7.68
C VAL A 72 9.52 5.05 -7.81
N MET A 73 8.92 4.79 -8.96
CA MET A 73 7.48 4.95 -9.14
C MET A 73 6.69 3.98 -8.26
N GLU A 74 7.16 2.74 -8.17
CA GLU A 74 6.54 1.71 -7.35
C GLU A 74 6.69 2.00 -5.85
N SER A 75 7.90 2.35 -5.40
CA SER A 75 8.13 2.73 -3.99
C SER A 75 7.31 3.95 -3.57
N ASN A 76 7.13 4.92 -4.48
CA ASN A 76 6.29 6.09 -4.20
C ASN A 76 4.78 5.79 -4.17
N ALA A 77 4.35 4.65 -4.71
CA ALA A 77 2.95 4.25 -4.79
C ALA A 77 2.55 3.27 -3.68
N LEU A 78 3.51 2.54 -3.10
CA LEU A 78 3.30 1.65 -1.97
C LEU A 78 3.50 2.38 -0.65
N PRO A 79 2.72 2.06 0.40
CA PRO A 79 2.93 2.62 1.72
C PRO A 79 3.98 1.81 2.51
N GLY A 80 4.91 2.50 3.16
CA GLY A 80 5.84 1.89 4.12
C GLY A 80 7.30 2.12 3.77
N GLU A 81 8.20 1.47 4.51
CA GLU A 81 9.64 1.51 4.23
C GLU A 81 9.96 0.56 3.09
N ASP A 82 10.53 1.06 2.00
CA ASP A 82 10.96 0.26 0.86
C ASP A 82 12.49 0.19 0.72
N GLU A 83 13.01 -0.67 -0.16
CA GLU A 83 14.44 -0.73 -0.49
C GLU A 83 14.61 -0.81 -2.02
N ILE A 84 15.42 0.08 -2.60
CA ILE A 84 15.78 0.02 -4.03
C ILE A 84 17.25 -0.42 -4.14
N LEU A 85 17.47 -1.61 -4.70
CA LEU A 85 18.80 -2.20 -4.87
C LEU A 85 19.32 -1.91 -6.29
N LEU A 86 20.43 -1.18 -6.36
CA LEU A 86 21.12 -0.84 -7.61
C LEU A 86 22.41 -1.64 -7.77
N SER A 87 22.73 -1.95 -9.02
CA SER A 87 24.06 -2.42 -9.41
C SER A 87 25.03 -1.23 -9.55
N ASP A 88 26.34 -1.51 -9.68
CA ASP A 88 27.38 -0.50 -9.92
C ASP A 88 27.38 -0.03 -11.39
N ASP A 89 26.21 0.39 -11.87
CA ASP A 89 25.97 0.83 -13.24
C ASP A 89 25.64 2.32 -13.30
N VAL A 90 25.71 2.89 -14.50
CA VAL A 90 25.33 4.28 -14.76
C VAL A 90 23.91 4.33 -15.33
N TYR A 91 22.99 4.91 -14.57
CA TYR A 91 21.60 5.11 -14.97
C TYR A 91 21.42 6.51 -15.56
N ILE A 92 21.30 6.60 -16.88
CA ILE A 92 21.13 7.87 -17.59
C ILE A 92 19.65 8.17 -17.71
N LEU A 93 19.18 9.24 -17.08
CA LEU A 93 17.82 9.74 -17.27
C LEU A 93 17.71 10.46 -18.62
N THR A 94 16.82 9.96 -19.47
CA THR A 94 16.58 10.44 -20.84
C THR A 94 15.18 11.02 -21.03
N ILE A 95 14.23 10.69 -20.15
CA ILE A 95 12.90 11.28 -20.12
C ILE A 95 13.03 12.72 -19.62
N PRO A 96 12.68 13.74 -20.44
CA PRO A 96 12.82 15.14 -20.05
C PRO A 96 11.80 15.49 -18.97
N GLY A 97 12.24 16.28 -17.98
CA GLY A 97 11.37 16.71 -16.89
C GLY A 97 10.36 17.75 -17.29
N THR A 98 9.09 17.45 -17.02
CA THR A 98 7.97 18.41 -17.10
C THR A 98 7.13 18.46 -15.83
N ASP A 99 7.37 17.54 -14.89
CA ASP A 99 6.74 17.49 -13.58
C ASP A 99 7.77 17.45 -12.44
N ASN A 100 7.29 17.23 -11.21
CA ASN A 100 8.10 16.95 -10.02
C ASN A 100 7.62 15.60 -9.42
N PHE A 101 7.46 14.62 -10.29
CA PHE A 101 7.13 13.24 -9.95
C PHE A 101 8.12 12.32 -10.65
N ALA A 102 8.06 11.03 -10.35
CA ALA A 102 8.94 10.06 -10.98
C ALA A 102 8.54 9.68 -12.42
N ALA A 103 7.36 10.07 -12.91
CA ALA A 103 6.89 9.68 -14.25
C ALA A 103 7.58 10.48 -15.37
N ASP A 104 7.65 11.81 -15.24
CA ASP A 104 8.23 12.70 -16.26
C ASP A 104 9.22 13.69 -15.65
N GLY A 105 10.45 13.24 -15.38
CA GLY A 105 11.53 14.13 -14.98
C GLY A 105 12.55 13.55 -14.03
N ASP A 106 12.84 14.30 -12.98
CA ASP A 106 13.69 13.81 -11.91
C ASP A 106 13.01 12.70 -11.10
N LEU A 107 13.76 12.11 -10.18
CA LEU A 107 13.33 10.95 -9.40
C LEU A 107 13.17 11.39 -7.95
N ASP A 108 12.09 12.12 -7.69
CA ASP A 108 11.71 12.49 -6.33
C ASP A 108 11.24 11.26 -5.55
N ILE A 109 11.82 11.06 -4.36
CA ILE A 109 11.34 10.09 -3.37
C ILE A 109 10.32 10.79 -2.46
N ARG A 110 9.13 10.21 -2.33
CA ARG A 110 7.95 10.83 -1.71
C ARG A 110 7.36 10.02 -0.57
N ASP A 111 7.85 8.81 -0.35
CA ASP A 111 7.58 7.99 0.83
C ASP A 111 8.90 7.51 1.49
N ASP A 112 8.79 6.70 2.53
CA ASP A 112 9.91 6.16 3.27
C ASP A 112 10.72 5.13 2.43
N LEU A 113 12.05 5.29 2.40
CA LEU A 113 13.04 4.46 1.70
C LEU A 113 14.30 4.26 2.57
#